data_AF-A0A2S9G6H0-F1
#
_entry.id   AF-A0A2S9G6H0-F1
#
_cell.length_a   1.000
_cell.length_b   1.000
_cell.length_c   1.000
_cell.angle_alpha   90.00
_cell.angle_beta   90.00
_cell.angle_gamma   90.00
#
_symmetry.space_group_name_H-M   'P 1'
#
loop_
_entity.id
_entity.type
_entity.pdbx_description
1 polymer ?
#
loop_
_entity_poly.entity_id
_entity_poly.type
_entity_poly.pdbx_seq_one_letter_code
_entity_poly.pdbx_strand_id
1 'polypeptide(L)'
;VIADAKRSGLPVTAETCPHYLTFAAETVPEGGTEFAACPPIRPSANKERLWAGLAGGTIDMVVSDHSPCAPELKGDGDFGGVFGG
;
A
#
# COMPACT_ATOMS: atom_id res chain seq x y z
N VAL A 1 -0.38 8.28 14.92
CA VAL A 1 -1.83 8.53 14.72
C VAL A 1 -2.67 7.31 15.09
N ILE A 2 -2.77 6.26 14.25
CA ILE A 2 -3.66 5.11 14.54
C ILE A 2 -3.35 4.45 15.89
N ALA A 3 -2.08 4.16 16.17
CA ALA A 3 -1.68 3.59 17.46
C ALA A 3 -2.07 4.49 18.65
N ASP A 4 -1.98 5.82 18.49
CA ASP A 4 -2.34 6.78 19.53
C ASP A 4 -3.86 6.82 19.74
N ALA A 5 -4.63 6.81 18.64
CA ALA A 5 -6.09 6.76 18.67
C ALA A 5 -6.59 5.50 19.40
N LYS A 6 -6.00 4.34 19.09
CA LYS A 6 -6.30 3.08 19.79
C LYS A 6 -5.93 3.16 21.28
N ARG A 7 -4.75 3.69 21.64
CA ARG A 7 -4.36 3.86 23.06
C ARG A 7 -5.28 4.83 23.82
N SER A 8 -5.86 5.80 23.13
CA SER A 8 -6.88 6.70 23.68
C SER A 8 -8.28 6.07 23.76
N GLY A 9 -8.44 4.79 23.43
CA GLY A 9 -9.71 4.07 23.50
C GLY A 9 -10.70 4.40 22.39
N LEU A 10 -10.27 5.06 21.31
CA LEU A 10 -11.15 5.35 20.18
C LEU A 10 -11.46 4.06 19.39
N PRO A 11 -12.71 3.85 18.94
CA PRO A 11 -13.10 2.66 18.19
C PRO A 11 -12.68 2.77 16.73
N VAL A 12 -11.37 2.65 16.46
CA VAL A 12 -10.80 2.73 15.11
C VAL A 12 -10.09 1.42 14.75
N THR A 13 -10.24 1.01 13.49
CA THR A 13 -9.52 -0.10 12.89
C THR A 13 -8.68 0.40 11.71
N ALA A 14 -7.67 -0.37 11.35
CA ALA A 14 -6.79 -0.11 10.21
C ALA A 14 -6.49 -1.39 9.45
N GLU A 15 -6.41 -1.28 8.13
CA GLU A 15 -6.01 -2.36 7.23
C GLU A 15 -4.74 -1.99 6.46
N THR A 16 -4.12 -3.01 5.86
CA THR A 16 -3.09 -2.85 4.84
C THR A 16 -3.24 -3.92 3.77
N CYS A 17 -2.46 -3.84 2.71
CA CYS A 17 -2.54 -4.74 1.56
C CYS A 17 -1.22 -5.47 1.32
N PRO A 18 -1.23 -6.71 0.78
CA PRO A 18 -0.02 -7.48 0.51
C PRO A 18 1.01 -6.73 -0.32
N HIS A 19 0.57 -5.90 -1.28
CA HIS A 19 1.48 -5.15 -2.13
C HIS A 19 2.30 -4.09 -1.34
N TYR A 20 1.75 -3.50 -0.28
CA TYR A 20 2.49 -2.59 0.61
C TYR A 20 3.44 -3.31 1.59
N LEU A 21 3.16 -4.58 1.89
CA LEU A 21 4.01 -5.43 2.74
C LEU A 21 5.12 -6.14 1.95
N THR A 22 5.00 -6.19 0.63
CA THR A 22 5.90 -6.95 -0.25
C THR A 22 6.84 -6.02 -1.00
N PHE A 23 6.29 -5.07 -1.75
CA PHE A 23 7.05 -4.19 -2.64
C PHE A 23 7.61 -2.98 -1.92
N ALA A 24 8.73 -2.48 -2.44
CA ALA A 24 9.33 -1.23 -2.01
C ALA A 24 9.60 -0.37 -3.25
N ALA A 25 9.49 0.95 -3.13
CA ALA A 25 9.63 1.87 -4.26
C ALA A 25 10.98 1.71 -4.98
N GLU A 26 12.05 1.38 -4.24
CA GLU A 26 13.40 1.16 -4.76
C GLU A 26 13.50 -0.09 -5.67
N THR A 27 12.52 -1.00 -5.62
CA THR A 27 12.46 -2.22 -6.43
C THR A 27 11.51 -2.15 -7.62
N VAL A 28 10.74 -1.05 -7.73
CA VAL A 28 9.84 -0.84 -8.86
C VAL A 28 10.69 -0.36 -10.06
N PRO A 29 10.64 -1.05 -11.22
CA PRO A 29 11.35 -0.59 -12.40
C PRO A 29 10.89 0.79 -12.85
N GLU A 30 11.78 1.55 -13.48
CA GLU A 30 11.37 2.76 -14.18
C GLU A 30 10.33 2.42 -15.24
N GLY A 31 9.21 3.13 -15.24
CA GLY A 31 8.07 2.81 -16.10
C GLY A 31 7.25 1.57 -15.69
N GLY A 32 7.47 0.99 -14.52
CA GLY A 32 6.72 -0.17 -14.02
C GLY A 32 5.30 0.18 -13.55
N THR A 33 4.44 0.68 -14.45
CA THR A 33 3.08 1.14 -14.13
C THR A 33 2.11 0.04 -13.72
N GLU A 34 2.46 -1.23 -13.92
CA GLU A 34 1.74 -2.37 -13.31
C GLU A 34 1.74 -2.32 -11.78
N PHE A 35 2.72 -1.62 -11.17
CA PHE A 35 2.82 -1.38 -9.73
C PHE A 35 2.04 -0.13 -9.26
N ALA A 36 1.37 0.59 -10.17
CA ALA A 36 0.56 1.75 -9.80
C ALA A 36 -0.58 1.33 -8.85
N ALA A 37 -0.59 1.96 -7.68
CA ALA A 37 -1.52 1.76 -6.57
C ALA A 37 -1.92 3.12 -5.97
N CYS A 38 -3.11 3.22 -5.38
CA CYS A 38 -3.56 4.39 -4.62
C CYS A 38 -3.98 3.96 -3.19
N PRO A 39 -3.17 4.23 -2.15
CA PRO A 39 -1.92 5.00 -2.15
C PRO A 39 -0.75 4.32 -2.89
N PRO A 40 0.30 5.05 -3.31
CA PRO A 40 1.41 4.44 -4.04
C PRO A 40 2.34 3.63 -3.12
N ILE A 41 3.05 2.65 -3.71
CA ILE A 41 4.12 1.91 -3.05
C ILE A 41 5.17 2.88 -2.50
N ARG A 42 5.59 2.65 -1.25
CA ARG A 42 6.50 3.52 -0.51
C ARG A 42 7.89 2.88 -0.38
N PRO A 43 8.91 3.65 0.04
CA PRO A 43 10.24 3.10 0.32
C PRO A 43 10.23 1.97 1.35
N SER A 44 11.29 1.16 1.33
CA SER A 44 11.53 0.03 2.24
C SER A 44 11.28 0.36 3.72
N ALA A 45 11.73 1.51 4.19
CA ALA A 45 11.50 1.97 5.56
C ALA A 45 10.01 2.06 5.95
N ASN A 46 9.12 2.38 4.99
CA ASN A 46 7.69 2.39 5.25
C ASN A 46 7.11 0.98 5.32
N LYS A 47 7.57 0.07 4.46
CA LYS A 47 7.21 -1.35 4.49
C LYS A 47 7.56 -2.00 5.83
N GLU A 48 8.74 -1.73 6.36
CA GLU A 48 9.17 -2.23 7.68
C GLU A 48 8.27 -1.72 8.81
N ARG A 49 7.85 -0.44 8.75
CA ARG A 49 6.89 0.13 9.71
C ARG A 49 5.51 -0.52 9.61
N LEU A 50 5.06 -0.89 8.41
CA LEU A 50 3.82 -1.64 8.23
C LEU A 50 3.92 -3.04 8.84
N TRP A 51 5.02 -3.76 8.61
CA TRP A 51 5.27 -5.06 9.25
C TRP A 51 5.28 -4.95 10.78
N ALA A 52 5.97 -3.98 11.35
CA ALA A 52 5.97 -3.73 12.78
C ALA A 52 4.57 -3.36 13.30
N GLY A 53 3.82 -2.56 12.55
CA GLY A 53 2.45 -2.18 12.87
C GLY A 53 1.48 -3.36 12.85
N LEU A 54 1.65 -4.31 11.93
CA LEU A 54 0.88 -5.53 11.85
C LEU A 54 1.21 -6.48 13.02
N ALA A 55 2.50 -6.75 13.24
CA ALA A 55 2.95 -7.60 14.35
C ALA A 55 2.57 -7.00 15.72
N GLY A 56 2.58 -5.68 15.85
CA GLY A 56 2.20 -4.94 17.05
C GLY A 56 0.70 -4.66 17.22
N GLY A 57 -0.17 -5.16 16.33
CA GLY A 57 -1.62 -4.97 16.42
C GLY A 57 -2.13 -3.54 16.16
N THR A 58 -1.27 -2.65 15.66
CA THR A 58 -1.72 -1.33 15.18
C THR A 58 -2.54 -1.48 13.90
N ILE A 59 -2.19 -2.43 13.03
CA ILE A 59 -2.96 -2.82 11.85
C ILE A 59 -3.74 -4.09 12.20
N ASP A 60 -5.04 -4.10 11.94
CA ASP A 60 -5.97 -5.15 12.36
C ASP A 60 -6.10 -6.27 11.32
N MET A 61 -5.94 -5.94 10.03
CA MET A 61 -6.20 -6.87 8.94
C MET A 61 -5.36 -6.60 7.71
N VAL A 62 -5.19 -7.66 6.92
CA VAL A 62 -4.59 -7.63 5.58
C VAL A 62 -5.68 -7.95 4.57
N VAL A 63 -5.94 -7.03 3.65
CA VAL A 63 -6.98 -7.14 2.61
C VAL A 63 -6.36 -7.04 1.21
N SER A 64 -7.03 -7.51 0.16
CA SER A 64 -6.42 -7.53 -1.17
C SER A 64 -6.35 -6.16 -1.84
N ASP A 65 -7.36 -5.33 -1.60
CA ASP A 65 -7.67 -4.15 -2.42
C ASP A 65 -7.64 -4.50 -3.92
N HIS A 66 -8.38 -5.56 -4.27
CA HIS A 66 -8.42 -6.05 -5.65
C HIS A 66 -9.15 -5.06 -6.55
N SER A 67 -8.38 -4.26 -7.29
CA SER A 67 -8.87 -3.25 -8.23
C SER A 67 -8.40 -3.56 -9.67
N PRO A 68 -9.07 -4.46 -10.40
CA PRO A 68 -8.69 -4.82 -11.76
C PRO A 68 -9.07 -3.72 -12.76
N CYS A 69 -8.27 -3.58 -13.82
CA CYS A 69 -8.58 -2.72 -14.95
C CYS A 69 -8.21 -3.41 -16.27
N ALA A 70 -8.68 -2.86 -17.39
CA ALA A 70 -8.24 -3.28 -18.70
C ALA A 70 -6.72 -3.02 -18.86
N PRO A 71 -5.95 -3.91 -19.53
CA PRO A 71 -4.50 -3.76 -19.66
C PRO A 71 -4.07 -2.40 -20.25
N GLU A 72 -4.87 -1.84 -21.16
CA GLU A 72 -4.62 -0.57 -21.83
C GLU A 72 -4.60 0.61 -20.84
N LEU A 73 -5.30 0.48 -19.70
CA LEU A 73 -5.35 1.50 -18.65
C LEU A 73 -4.11 1.49 -17.73
N LYS A 74 -3.24 0.47 -17.84
CA LYS A 74 -1.93 0.47 -17.17
C LYS A 74 -0.84 1.16 -17.98
N GLY A 75 -1.14 1.63 -19.20
CA GLY A 75 -0.32 2.54 -20.01
C GLY A 75 1.12 2.07 -20.29
N ASP A 76 1.93 2.99 -20.81
CA ASP A 76 3.28 2.72 -21.33
C ASP A 76 4.42 3.18 -20.40
N GLY A 77 4.15 3.38 -19.10
CA GLY A 77 5.16 3.71 -18.10
C GLY A 77 5.05 5.09 -17.42
N ASP A 78 4.04 5.90 -17.74
CA ASP A 78 3.77 7.16 -17.03
C ASP A 78 2.80 6.98 -15.85
N PHE A 79 3.32 7.04 -14.62
CA PHE A 79 2.51 6.96 -13.40
C PHE A 79 1.46 8.05 -13.27
N GLY A 80 1.60 9.21 -13.94
CA GLY A 80 0.64 10.31 -13.89
C GLY A 80 -0.65 10.05 -14.68
N GLY A 81 -0.63 9.11 -15.63
CA GLY A 81 -1.72 8.86 -16.57
C GLY A 81 -2.40 7.50 -16.45
N VAL A 82 -1.94 6.62 -15.55
CA VAL A 82 -2.39 5.22 -15.47
C VAL A 82 -3.38 4.99 -14.33
N PHE A 83 -4.19 3.95 -14.50
CA PHE A 83 -5.07 3.47 -13.44
C PHE A 83 -4.25 2.89 -12.28
N GLY A 84 -4.38 3.48 -11.08
CA GLY A 84 -3.75 3.02 -9.86
C GLY A 84 -4.69 2.32 -8.88
N GLY A 85 -5.91 2.00 -9.30
CA GLY A 85 -7.02 1.76 -8.37
C GLY A 85 -7.87 3.00 -8.17
#